data_AF-A0AAD8FBX3-F1
#
_entry.id   AF-A0AAD8FBX3-F1
#
_cell.length_a   1.000
_cell.length_b   1.000
_cell.length_c   1.000
_cell.angle_alpha   90.00
_cell.angle_beta   90.00
_cell.angle_gamma   90.00
#
_symmetry.space_group_name_H-M   'P 1'
#
loop_
_entity.id
_entity.type
_entity.pdbx_description
1 polymer ?
#
loop_
_entity_poly.entity_id
_entity_poly.type
_entity_poly.pdbx_seq_one_letter_code
_entity_poly.pdbx_strand_id
1 'polypeptide(L)'
;MGNGSSFEQIKTIYLDINGKEEKIIFSRHSTPLEIHELIAQAAGVNKHSTISLRDKNGAHVAVSPTMPVNSAQNPYKVVTREPPPATGN
;
A
#
# COMPACT_ATOMS: atom_id res chain seq x y z
N MET A 1 -16.31 27.88 -15.97
CA MET A 1 -15.25 26.84 -16.08
C MET A 1 -14.91 26.37 -14.67
N GLY A 2 -14.70 25.06 -14.50
CA GLY A 2 -15.08 24.28 -13.33
C GLY A 2 -14.40 24.63 -12.01
N ASN A 3 -15.23 24.83 -10.97
CA ASN A 3 -14.81 24.68 -9.58
C ASN A 3 -15.15 23.25 -9.13
N GLY A 4 -14.46 22.28 -9.71
CA GLY A 4 -14.59 20.88 -9.33
C GLY A 4 -13.88 20.64 -8.01
N SER A 5 -14.54 21.00 -6.89
CA SER A 5 -14.13 20.55 -5.55
C SER A 5 -14.46 19.06 -5.39
N SER A 6 -13.92 18.25 -6.29
CA SER A 6 -13.88 16.81 -6.16
C SER A 6 -12.70 16.49 -5.24
N PHE A 7 -12.86 16.78 -3.95
CA PHE A 7 -12.19 15.98 -2.92
C PHE A 7 -12.80 14.57 -3.03
N GLU A 8 -12.45 13.85 -4.08
CA GLU A 8 -12.86 12.47 -4.36
C GLU A 8 -12.22 11.58 -3.31
N GLN A 9 -12.77 11.63 -2.09
CA GLN A 9 -12.47 10.85 -0.88
C GLN A 9 -11.07 10.23 -0.92
N ILE A 10 -10.07 11.11 -0.93
CA ILE A 10 -8.67 10.72 -1.01
C ILE A 10 -8.30 10.12 0.34
N LYS A 11 -7.76 8.91 0.35
CA LYS A 11 -7.27 8.23 1.54
C LYS A 11 -5.76 8.26 1.55
N THR A 12 -5.22 8.60 2.72
CA THR A 12 -3.79 8.50 3.02
C THR A 12 -3.58 7.35 3.99
N ILE A 13 -2.65 6.46 3.69
CA ILE A 13 -2.17 5.44 4.63
C ILE A 13 -0.67 5.59 4.82
N TYR A 14 -0.22 5.19 6.00
CA TYR A 14 1.17 5.16 6.41
C TYR A 14 1.66 3.72 6.37
N LEU A 15 2.86 3.52 5.84
CA LEU A 15 3.49 2.24 5.61
C LEU A 15 4.84 2.22 6.34
N ASP A 16 5.17 1.08 6.94
CA ASP A 16 6.50 0.78 7.48
C ASP A 16 7.13 -0.26 6.57
N ILE A 17 8.20 0.13 5.89
CA ILE A 17 8.91 -0.68 4.90
C ILE A 17 10.32 -0.90 5.42
N ASN A 18 10.56 -2.04 6.09
CA ASN A 18 11.85 -2.36 6.69
C ASN A 18 12.39 -1.26 7.65
N GLY A 19 11.52 -0.61 8.43
CA GLY A 19 11.89 0.49 9.32
C GLY A 19 11.91 1.87 8.66
N LYS A 20 11.58 1.95 7.36
CA LYS A 20 11.37 3.22 6.66
C LYS A 20 9.88 3.56 6.68
N GLU A 21 9.54 4.70 7.26
CA GLU A 21 8.20 5.26 7.17
C GLU A 21 7.96 5.85 5.77
N GLU A 22 6.90 5.39 5.13
CA GLU A 22 6.46 5.84 3.82
C GLU A 22 4.94 6.10 3.86
N LYS A 23 4.41 6.90 2.93
CA LYS A 23 2.96 7.11 2.84
C LYS A 23 2.51 7.02 1.40
N ILE A 24 1.33 6.43 1.20
CA ILE A 24 0.68 6.44 -0.11
C ILE A 24 -0.68 7.12 -0.01
N ILE A 25 -1.07 7.72 -1.12
CA ILE A 25 -2.31 8.47 -1.26
C ILE A 25 -3.05 7.86 -2.45
N PHE A 26 -4.29 7.42 -2.23
CA PHE A 26 -5.13 6.81 -3.27
C PHE A 26 -6.58 7.29 -3.12
N SER A 27 -7.38 7.17 -4.17
CA SER A 27 -8.80 7.53 -4.12
C SER A 27 -9.67 6.31 -3.79
N ARG A 28 -10.89 6.53 -3.32
CA ARG A 28 -11.87 5.45 -3.11
C ARG A 28 -12.16 4.63 -4.38
N HIS A 29 -11.95 5.23 -5.55
CA HIS A 29 -12.18 4.60 -6.85
C HIS A 29 -10.96 3.80 -7.33
N SER A 30 -9.82 3.88 -6.63
CA SER A 30 -8.64 3.08 -6.94
C SER A 30 -8.96 1.60 -6.77
N THR A 31 -8.56 0.81 -7.76
CA THR A 31 -8.72 -0.64 -7.69
C THR A 31 -7.71 -1.23 -6.69
N PRO A 32 -7.98 -2.43 -6.13
CA PRO A 32 -7.01 -3.14 -5.31
C PRO A 32 -5.64 -3.31 -5.99
N LEU A 33 -5.63 -3.46 -7.32
CA LEU A 33 -4.42 -3.58 -8.12
C LEU A 33 -3.63 -2.27 -8.13
N GLU A 34 -4.29 -1.13 -8.38
CA GLU A 34 -3.64 0.19 -8.35
C GLU A 34 -3.02 0.47 -6.97
N ILE A 35 -3.76 0.15 -5.90
CA ILE A 35 -3.24 0.32 -4.53
C ILE A 35 -2.04 -0.60 -4.29
N HIS A 36 -2.08 -1.84 -4.77
CA HIS A 36 -0.96 -2.77 -4.69
C HIS A 36 0.27 -2.24 -5.44
N GLU A 37 0.11 -1.72 -6.66
CA GLU A 37 1.21 -1.13 -7.43
C GLU A 37 1.82 0.08 -6.73
N LEU A 38 1.00 0.95 -6.11
CA LEU A 38 1.47 2.07 -5.31
C LEU A 38 2.31 1.60 -4.11
N ILE A 39 1.88 0.55 -3.41
CA ILE A 39 2.65 -0.04 -2.30
C ILE A 39 3.95 -0.66 -2.82
N ALA A 40 3.89 -1.36 -3.95
CA ALA A 40 5.06 -1.99 -4.57
C ALA A 40 6.12 -0.95 -4.95
N GLN A 41 5.69 0.14 -5.57
CA GLN A 41 6.52 1.28 -5.94
C GLN A 41 7.15 1.93 -4.69
N ALA A 42 6.35 2.17 -3.65
CA ALA A 42 6.83 2.71 -2.38
C ALA A 42 7.85 1.80 -1.70
N ALA A 43 7.66 0.48 -1.80
CA ALA A 43 8.56 -0.52 -1.25
C ALA A 43 9.79 -0.82 -2.12
N GLY A 44 9.85 -0.26 -3.33
CA GLY A 44 10.94 -0.52 -4.27
C GLY A 44 10.97 -1.97 -4.79
N VAL A 45 9.82 -2.66 -4.78
CA VAL A 45 9.70 -4.04 -5.27
C VAL A 45 8.94 -4.11 -6.59
N ASN A 46 9.05 -5.24 -7.28
CA ASN A 46 8.27 -5.50 -8.48
C ASN A 46 6.77 -5.59 -8.12
N LYS A 47 5.89 -5.00 -8.94
CA LYS A 47 4.42 -5.12 -8.84
C LYS A 47 3.88 -6.56 -8.89
N HIS A 48 4.67 -7.50 -9.38
CA HIS A 48 4.32 -8.93 -9.37
C HIS A 48 4.73 -9.62 -8.05
N SER A 49 5.39 -8.90 -7.14
CA SER A 49 5.78 -9.43 -5.84
C SER A 49 4.57 -9.61 -4.95
N THR A 50 4.64 -10.62 -4.08
CA THR A 50 3.59 -10.81 -3.07
C THR A 50 3.76 -9.76 -1.99
N ILE A 51 2.78 -8.89 -1.84
CA ILE A 51 2.79 -7.84 -0.82
C ILE A 51 1.69 -8.14 0.19
N SER A 52 2.05 -8.12 1.47
CA SER A 52 1.12 -8.31 2.58
C SER A 52 1.25 -7.16 3.56
N LEU A 53 0.13 -6.53 3.89
CA LEU A 53 0.08 -5.50 4.93
C LEU A 53 -0.25 -6.13 6.28
N ARG A 54 0.41 -5.65 7.34
CA ARG A 54 0.11 -6.00 8.72
C ARG A 54 -0.16 -4.77 9.57
N ASP A 55 -1.20 -4.83 10.38
CA ASP A 55 -1.51 -3.83 11.40
C ASP A 55 -0.52 -3.87 12.57
N LYS A 56 -0.55 -2.86 13.46
CA LYS A 56 0.23 -2.81 14.70
C LYS A 56 0.07 -4.06 15.56
N ASN A 57 -1.10 -4.69 15.51
CA ASN A 57 -1.40 -5.92 16.26
C ASN A 57 -0.92 -7.20 15.53
N GLY A 58 -0.26 -7.06 14.37
CA GLY A 58 0.18 -8.17 13.52
C GLY A 58 -0.92 -8.79 12.66
N ALA A 59 -2.14 -8.25 12.69
CA ALA A 59 -3.26 -8.73 11.88
C ALA A 59 -3.04 -8.42 10.40
N HIS A 60 -3.41 -9.35 9.52
CA HIS A 60 -3.33 -9.14 8.08
C HIS A 60 -4.38 -8.12 7.62
N VAL A 61 -3.95 -7.15 6.82
CA VAL A 61 -4.82 -6.12 6.22
C VAL A 61 -4.88 -6.37 4.72
N ALA A 62 -6.09 -6.58 4.21
CA ALA A 62 -6.31 -6.76 2.78
C ALA A 62 -6.11 -5.43 2.03
N VAL A 63 -5.31 -5.45 0.96
CA VAL A 63 -5.11 -4.31 0.08
C VAL A 63 -6.39 -4.05 -0.70
N SER A 64 -7.16 -3.06 -0.27
CA SER A 64 -8.46 -2.73 -0.86
C SER A 64 -8.81 -1.27 -0.58
N PRO A 65 -9.63 -0.61 -1.43
CA PRO A 65 -10.05 0.78 -1.18
C PRO A 65 -10.90 0.92 0.09
N THR A 66 -11.52 -0.18 0.54
CA THR A 66 -12.30 -0.25 1.78
C THR A 66 -11.45 -0.46 3.03
N MET A 67 -10.13 -0.66 2.89
CA MET A 67 -9.26 -0.87 4.04
C MET A 67 -9.32 0.33 5.01
N PRO A 68 -9.18 0.06 6.33
CA PRO A 68 -9.17 1.11 7.34
C PRO A 68 -7.99 2.08 7.10
N VAL A 69 -8.20 3.33 7.50
CA VAL A 69 -7.11 4.31 7.54
C VAL A 69 -6.29 4.11 8.80
N ASN A 70 -5.00 4.43 8.73
CA ASN A 70 -4.09 4.38 9.86
C ASN A 70 -3.43 5.76 10.05
N SER A 71 -2.36 5.82 10.84
CA SER A 71 -1.67 7.08 11.16
C SER A 71 -0.17 6.85 11.26
N ALA A 72 0.63 7.91 11.23
CA ALA A 72 2.09 7.83 11.40
C ALA A 72 2.51 7.10 12.69
N GLN A 73 1.70 7.18 13.75
CA GLN A 73 1.94 6.45 15.01
C GLN A 73 1.70 4.93 14.91
N ASN A 74 0.94 4.49 13.90
CA ASN A 74 0.54 3.09 13.71
C ASN A 74 0.58 2.73 12.22
N PRO A 75 1.76 2.76 11.57
CA PRO A 75 1.88 2.46 10.16
C PRO A 75 1.62 0.97 9.89
N TYR A 76 1.17 0.64 8.68
CA TYR A 76 1.05 -0.74 8.24
C TYR A 76 2.41 -1.28 7.87
N LYS A 77 2.80 -2.40 8.49
CA LYS A 77 4.02 -3.11 8.13
C LYS A 77 3.85 -3.77 6.79
N VAL A 78 4.69 -3.39 5.84
CA VAL A 78 4.74 -3.98 4.51
C VAL A 78 5.68 -5.17 4.55
N VAL A 79 5.12 -6.35 4.30
CA VAL A 79 5.88 -7.59 4.13
C VAL A 79 5.87 -7.91 2.65
N THR A 80 7.02 -7.72 2.01
CA THR A 80 7.22 -8.10 0.61
C THR A 80 7.87 -9.48 0.55
N ARG A 81 7.31 -10.36 -0.25
CA ARG A 81 7.95 -11.59 -0.70
C ARG A 81 8.28 -11.41 -2.16
N GLU A 82 9.55 -11.18 -2.43
CA GLU A 82 10.06 -11.29 -3.78
C GLU A 82 9.89 -12.75 -4.24
N PRO A 83 9.40 -13.00 -5.46
CA PRO A 83 9.48 -14.34 -6.03
C PRO A 83 10.96 -14.73 -6.08
N PRO A 84 11.33 -15.97 -5.71
CA PRO A 84 12.71 -16.41 -5.75
C PRO A 84 13.28 -16.12 -7.15
N PRO A 85 14.53 -15.65 -7.26
CA PRO A 85 15.15 -15.43 -8.56
C PRO A 85 15.07 -16.73 -9.34
N ALA A 86 14.46 -16.69 -10.53
CA ALA A 86 14.39 -17.84 -11.41
C ALA A 86 15.82 -18.33 -11.62
N THR A 87 16.15 -19.47 -11.02
CA THR A 87 17.45 -20.12 -11.20
C THR A 87 17.44 -20.62 -12.63
N GLY A 88 17.95 -19.80 -13.55
CA GLY A 88 18.18 -20.21 -14.93
C GLY A 88 19.25 -21.30 -14.92
N ASN A 89 18.90 -22.46 -15.47
CA ASN A 89 19.84 -23.53 -15.80
C ASN A 89 20.67 -23.15 -17.04
#